data_AF-A0A820NUR8-F1
#
_entry.id   AF-A0A820NUR8-F1
#
_cell.length_a   1.000
_cell.length_b   1.000
_cell.length_c   1.000
_cell.angle_alpha   90.00
_cell.angle_beta   90.00
_cell.angle_gamma   90.00
#
_symmetry.space_group_name_H-M   'P 1'
#
loop_
_entity.id
_entity.type
_entity.pdbx_description
1 polymer ?
#
loop_
_entity_poly.entity_id
_entity_poly.type
_entity_poly.pdbx_seq_one_letter_code
_entity_poly.pdbx_strand_id
1 'polypeptide(L)' 'APWCGHCKNLAPEWARAATELKGKVKLGVVDATVHQQLAQRYGVQGFPTIKFFQAGRKDGQAEDYDG' A
#
# COMPACT_ATOMS: atom_id res chain seq x y z
N ALA A 1 -7.39 1.08 6.90
CA ALA A 1 -8.59 1.30 7.71
C ALA A 1 -9.80 0.59 7.08
N PRO A 2 -10.48 -0.31 7.80
CA PRO A 2 -11.63 -1.07 7.29
C PRO A 2 -12.89 -0.22 7.07
N TRP A 3 -12.95 0.97 7.67
CA TRP A 3 -14.08 1.90 7.58
C TRP A 3 -13.90 2.99 6.52
N CYS A 4 -12.73 3.10 5.90
CA CYS A 4 -12.42 4.14 4.92
C CYS A 4 -13.15 3.88 3.58
N GLY A 5 -14.10 4.74 3.22
CA GLY A 5 -14.88 4.64 1.98
C GLY A 5 -14.01 4.67 0.72
N HIS A 6 -13.03 5.58 0.66
CA HIS A 6 -12.07 5.65 -0.46
C HIS A 6 -11.24 4.37 -0.61
N CYS A 7 -10.91 3.72 0.50
CA CYS A 7 -10.17 2.47 0.52
C CYS A 7 -11.02 1.30 -0.01
N LYS A 8 -12.31 1.27 0.33
CA LYS A 8 -13.25 0.27 -0.19
C LYS A 8 -13.45 0.43 -1.70
N ASN A 9 -13.48 1.66 -2.20
CA ASN A 9 -13.59 1.93 -3.63
C ASN A 9 -12.33 1.52 -4.41
N LEU A 10 -11.14 1.66 -3.80
CA LEU A 10 -9.87 1.25 -4.41
C LEU A 10 -9.66 -0.27 -4.39
N ALA A 11 -10.20 -0.97 -3.39
CA ALA A 11 -10.01 -2.41 -3.20
C ALA A 11 -10.24 -3.29 -4.45
N PRO A 12 -11.32 -3.14 -5.25
CA PRO A 12 -11.53 -3.96 -6.43
C PRO A 12 -10.47 -3.75 -7.51
N GLU A 13 -10.11 -2.50 -7.81
CA GLU A 13 -9.07 -2.19 -8.79
C GLU A 13 -7.68 -2.63 -8.30
N TRP A 14 -7.41 -2.50 -6.99
CA TRP A 14 -6.17 -3.00 -6.40
C TRP A 14 -6.04 -4.52 -6.50
N ALA A 15 -7.13 -5.26 -6.30
CA ALA A 15 -7.16 -6.71 -6.46
C ALA A 15 -6.96 -7.13 -7.93
N ARG A 16 -7.55 -6.37 -8.86
CA ARG A 16 -7.35 -6.57 -10.30
C ARG A 16 -5.89 -6.32 -10.69
N ALA A 17 -5.30 -5.21 -10.26
CA ALA A 17 -3.88 -4.90 -10.48
C ALA A 17 -2.97 -5.98 -9.88
N ALA A 18 -3.29 -6.50 -8.69
CA ALA A 18 -2.53 -7.59 -8.06
C ALA A 18 -2.56 -8.87 -8.90
N THR A 19 -3.67 -9.11 -9.62
CA THR A 19 -3.82 -10.25 -10.54
C THR A 19 -3.02 -10.02 -11.83
N GLU A 20 -3.14 -8.85 -12.44
CA GLU A 20 -2.45 -8.49 -13.70
C GLU A 20 -0.92 -8.42 -13.52
N LEU A 21 -0.45 -7.95 -12.37
CA LEU A 21 0.96 -7.77 -12.06
C LEU A 21 1.58 -8.99 -11.36
N LYS A 22 0.82 -10.09 -11.20
CA LYS A 22 1.29 -11.31 -10.57
C LYS A 22 2.57 -11.81 -11.23
N GLY A 23 3.62 -12.02 -10.44
CA GLY A 23 4.93 -12.47 -10.91
C GLY A 23 5.86 -11.35 -11.39
N LYS A 24 5.36 -10.12 -11.58
CA LYS A 24 6.18 -8.93 -11.88
C LYS A 24 6.35 -8.04 -10.65
N VAL A 25 5.25 -7.75 -9.96
CA VAL A 25 5.19 -6.90 -8.77
C VAL A 25 4.37 -7.59 -7.69
N LYS A 26 4.80 -7.46 -6.44
CA LYS A 26 4.02 -7.94 -5.28
C LYS A 26 3.19 -6.78 -4.76
N LEU A 27 1.87 -6.92 -4.84
CA LEU A 27 0.93 -5.97 -4.27
C LEU A 27 0.41 -6.53 -2.94
N GLY A 28 0.26 -5.65 -1.95
CA GLY A 28 -0.23 -5.99 -0.63
C GLY A 28 -1.08 -4.86 -0.06
N VAL A 29 -1.84 -5.19 0.97
CA VAL A 29 -2.63 -4.22 1.73
C VAL A 29 -2.27 -4.40 3.20
N VAL A 30 -2.04 -3.29 3.89
CA VAL A 30 -1.81 -3.28 5.33
C VAL A 30 -2.84 -2.40 6.01
N ASP A 31 -3.42 -2.89 7.11
CA ASP A 31 -4.29 -2.03 7.91
C ASP A 31 -3.45 -1.18 8.85
N ALA A 32 -3.16 0.04 8.40
CA ALA A 32 -2.43 1.03 9.18
C ALA A 32 -3.16 1.49 10.47
N THR A 33 -4.47 1.21 10.64
CA THR A 33 -5.14 1.46 11.93
C THR A 33 -4.75 0.46 13.01
N VAL A 34 -4.36 -0.75 12.61
CA VAL A 34 -3.84 -1.80 13.50
C VAL A 34 -2.31 -1.68 13.63
N HIS A 35 -1.62 -1.43 12.51
CA HIS A 35 -0.16 -1.36 12.46
C HIS A 35 0.37 0.09 12.53
N GLN A 36 0.08 0.77 13.64
CA GLN A 36 0.40 2.19 13.82
C GLN A 36 1.90 2.50 13.75
N GLN A 37 2.77 1.63 14.29
CA GLN A 37 4.22 1.82 14.20
C GLN A 37 4.74 1.74 12.76
N LEU A 38 4.13 0.87 11.94
CA LEU A 38 4.46 0.76 10.52
C LEU A 38 3.98 2.00 9.76
N ALA A 39 2.76 2.45 10.06
CA ALA A 39 2.19 3.67 9.50
C ALA A 39 3.07 4.89 9.79
N GLN A 40 3.55 5.03 11.04
CA GLN A 40 4.46 6.10 11.44
C GLN A 40 5.82 5.98 10.72
N ARG A 41 6.41 4.78 10.67
CA ARG A 41 7.69 4.55 9.99
C ARG A 41 7.68 4.98 8.53
N TYR A 42 6.56 4.76 7.83
CA TYR A 42 6.40 5.13 6.43
C TYR A 42 5.64 6.45 6.22
N GLY A 43 5.42 7.24 7.27
CA GLY A 43 4.78 8.55 7.15
C GLY A 43 3.37 8.51 6.56
N VAL A 44 2.57 7.49 6.87
CA VAL A 44 1.18 7.38 6.42
C VAL A 44 0.31 8.37 7.20
N GLN A 45 -0.11 9.46 6.55
CA GLN A 45 -0.89 10.54 7.17
C GLN A 45 -2.39 10.50 6.83
N GLY A 46 -2.77 9.72 5.81
CA GLY A 46 -4.15 9.59 5.35
C GLY A 46 -4.40 8.25 4.68
N PHE A 47 -5.64 8.01 4.24
CA PHE A 47 -6.00 6.80 3.51
C PHE A 47 -6.86 7.12 2.28
N PRO A 48 -6.69 6.39 1.16
CA PRO A 48 -5.61 5.42 0.90
C PRO A 48 -4.25 6.09 0.71
N THR A 49 -3.17 5.40 1.04
CA THR A 49 -1.80 5.81 0.67
C THR A 49 -1.09 4.59 0.09
N ILE A 50 -0.47 4.75 -1.08
CA ILE A 50 0.26 3.70 -1.75
C ILE A 50 1.75 4.00 -1.60
N LYS A 51 2.50 3.01 -1.11
CA LYS A 51 3.96 3.09 -0.97
C LYS A 51 4.61 2.07 -1.89
N PHE A 52 5.56 2.52 -2.70
CA PHE A 52 6.31 1.67 -3.62
C PHE A 52 7.63 1.23 -3.00
N PHE A 53 7.92 -0.07 -3.11
CA PHE A 53 9.15 -0.67 -2.62
C PHE A 53 9.93 -1.21 -3.81
N GLN A 54 11.07 -0.58 -4.12
CA GLN A 54 11.88 -0.97 -5.27
C GLN A 54 12.52 -2.35 -5.05
N ALA A 55 12.41 -3.21 -6.06
CA ALA A 55 13.01 -4.54 -6.03
C ALA A 55 14.54 -4.46 -5.88
N GLY A 56 15.10 -5.24 -4.94
CA GLY A 56 16.54 -5.27 -4.67
C GLY A 56 17.01 -4.32 -3.56
N ARG A 57 16.17 -3.36 -3.14
CA ARG A 57 16.47 -2.47 -2.01
C ARG A 57 15.95 -3.11 -0.71
N LYS A 58 16.87 -3.41 0.22
CA LYS A 58 16.57 -4.02 1.53
C LYS A 58 16.71 -3.05 2.70
N ASP A 59 17.01 -1.80 2.42
CA ASP A 59 17.11 -0.72 3.41
C ASP A 59 15.75 -0.28 3.96
N GLY A 60 14.65 -0.84 3.43
CA GLY A 60 13.30 -0.54 3.88
C GLY A 60 12.84 0.85 3.49
N GLN A 61 13.46 1.47 2.47
CA GLN A 61 12.98 2.71 1.90
C GLN A 61 11.75 2.45 1.03
N ALA A 62 10.74 3.29 1.18
CA ALA A 62 9.53 3.27 0.38
C ALA A 62 9.30 4.68 -0.18
N GLU A 63 8.85 4.74 -1.42
CA GLU A 63 8.51 5.98 -2.11
C GLU A 63 6.99 6.14 -2.15
N ASP A 64 6.53 7.39 -2.15
CA ASP A 64 5.11 7.70 -2.26
C ASP A 64 4.69 7.54 -3.72
N TYR A 65 3.62 6.80 -3.95
CA TYR A 65 3.08 6.60 -5.29
C TYR A 65 1.83 7.47 -5.47
N ASP A 66 1.97 8.52 -6.29
CA ASP A 66 0.93 9.52 -6.53
C ASP A 66 0.05 9.23 -7.77
N GLY A 67 0.28 8.12 -8.48
CA GLY A 67 -0.48 7.73 -9.69
C GLY A 67 0.31 7.92 -10.98
#